data_AF-Q59501-F1
#
_entry.id   AF-Q59501-F1
#
_cell.length_a   1.000
_cell.length_b   1.000
_cell.length_c   1.000
_cell.angle_alpha   90.00
_cell.angle_beta   90.00
_cell.angle_gamma   90.00
#
_symmetry.space_group_name_H-M   'P 1'
#
loop_
_entity.id
_entity.type
_entity.pdbx_description
1 polymer ?
#
loop_
_entity_poly.entity_id
_entity_poly.type
_entity_poly.pdbx_seq_one_letter_code
_entity_poly.pdbx_strand_id
1 'polypeptide(L)'
;MNAQKGFTLIELMIVIAIIGILAAIALPAYQDYISKSQTTRVVGELAAGKTAVDAALFEGKTPVLGTTTTTTKEDIGLTTAGGTPRSNLVSAVTLDDGAFATGEGSIKAVLGTRANKDIAGAEIKQIRNDQGVWSCEVKAAGAPGFKDKFIPTGCTKG
;
A
#
# COMPACT_ATOMS: atom_id res chain seq x y z
N MET A 1 -23.02 54.33 -6.74
CA MET A 1 -23.74 53.10 -6.35
C MET A 1 -23.27 51.98 -7.27
N ASN A 2 -22.42 51.08 -6.79
CA ASN A 2 -21.94 49.96 -7.59
C ASN A 2 -23.09 48.94 -7.71
N ALA A 3 -23.64 48.79 -8.90
CA ALA A 3 -24.63 47.75 -9.17
C ALA A 3 -23.95 46.38 -9.04
N GLN A 4 -24.26 45.63 -7.99
CA GLN A 4 -23.89 44.22 -7.91
C GLN A 4 -24.62 43.48 -9.04
N LYS A 5 -23.87 43.10 -10.08
CA LYS A 5 -24.35 42.14 -11.08
C LYS A 5 -24.42 40.77 -10.41
N GLY A 6 -25.61 40.38 -9.99
CA GLY A 6 -25.89 39.02 -9.53
C GLY A 6 -25.78 38.02 -10.68
N PHE A 7 -25.46 36.76 -10.35
CA PHE A 7 -25.47 35.64 -11.28
C PHE A 7 -26.92 35.24 -11.59
N THR A 8 -27.26 34.98 -12.84
CA THR A 8 -28.61 34.52 -13.20
C THR A 8 -28.81 33.05 -12.86
N LEU A 9 -30.06 32.66 -12.59
CA LEU A 9 -30.39 31.24 -12.33
C LEU A 9 -30.06 30.34 -13.53
N ILE A 10 -30.21 30.86 -14.76
CA ILE A 10 -29.89 30.09 -15.96
C ILE A 10 -28.38 29.89 -16.13
N GLU A 11 -27.57 30.91 -15.82
CA GLU A 11 -26.11 30.76 -15.81
C GLU A 11 -25.69 29.72 -14.77
N LEU A 12 -26.31 29.72 -13.59
CA LEU A 12 -26.01 28.73 -12.55
C LEU A 12 -26.35 27.31 -13.00
N MET A 13 -27.50 27.12 -13.63
CA MET A 13 -27.93 25.80 -14.13
C MET A 13 -26.98 25.24 -15.19
N ILE A 14 -26.52 26.08 -16.13
CA ILE A 14 -25.57 25.66 -17.17
C ILE A 14 -24.24 25.26 -16.54
N VAL A 15 -23.73 26.03 -15.58
CA VAL A 15 -22.48 25.72 -14.88
C VAL A 15 -22.58 24.39 -14.14
N ILE A 16 -23.68 24.13 -13.43
CA ILE A 16 -23.90 22.86 -12.72
C ILE A 16 -23.96 21.69 -13.71
N ALA A 17 -24.61 21.87 -14.86
CA ALA A 17 -24.68 20.83 -15.90
C ALA A 17 -23.28 20.45 -16.43
N ILE A 18 -22.45 21.45 -16.75
CA ILE A 18 -21.07 21.23 -17.22
C ILE A 18 -20.22 20.54 -16.14
N ILE A 19 -20.28 21.02 -14.89
CA ILE A 19 -19.57 20.41 -13.77
C ILE A 19 -20.01 18.95 -13.56
N GLY A 20 -21.31 18.65 -13.70
CA GLY A 20 -21.84 17.30 -13.60
C GLY A 20 -21.22 16.34 -14.61
N ILE A 21 -21.10 16.75 -15.88
CA ILE A 21 -20.48 15.94 -16.94
C ILE A 21 -18.99 15.72 -16.67
N LEU A 22 -18.27 16.78 -16.29
CA LEU A 22 -16.83 16.68 -15.99
C LEU A 22 -16.58 15.79 -14.76
N ALA A 23 -17.40 15.91 -13.72
CA ALA A 23 -17.28 15.12 -12.49
C ALA A 23 -17.44 13.61 -12.75
N ALA A 24 -18.33 13.22 -13.66
CA ALA A 24 -18.54 11.82 -14.02
C ALA A 24 -17.28 11.13 -14.58
N ILE A 25 -16.41 11.88 -15.26
CA ILE A 25 -15.14 11.38 -15.82
C ILE A 25 -13.98 11.59 -14.83
N ALA A 26 -13.93 12.76 -14.20
CA ALA A 26 -12.84 13.16 -13.33
C ALA A 26 -12.81 12.36 -12.02
N LEU A 27 -13.97 12.06 -11.42
CA LEU A 27 -14.03 11.35 -10.14
C LEU A 27 -13.47 9.92 -10.25
N PRO A 28 -13.89 9.06 -11.21
CA PRO A 28 -13.29 7.72 -11.37
C PRO A 28 -11.78 7.78 -11.65
N ALA A 29 -11.34 8.72 -12.50
CA ALA A 29 -9.92 8.88 -12.81
C ALA A 29 -9.10 9.30 -11.58
N TYR A 30 -9.63 10.20 -10.75
CA TYR A 30 -9.00 10.60 -9.49
C TYR A 30 -8.93 9.44 -8.49
N GLN A 31 -9.99 8.65 -8.35
CA GLN A 31 -9.97 7.46 -7.49
C GLN A 31 -8.91 6.46 -7.95
N ASP A 32 -8.80 6.23 -9.25
CA ASP A 32 -7.78 5.35 -9.83
C ASP A 32 -6.35 5.86 -9.55
N TYR A 33 -6.12 7.17 -9.60
CA TYR A 33 -4.85 7.78 -9.25
C TYR A 33 -4.50 7.58 -7.76
N ILE A 34 -5.47 7.82 -6.87
CA ILE A 34 -5.28 7.61 -5.43
C ILE A 34 -4.97 6.14 -5.13
N SER A 35 -5.70 5.20 -5.73
CA SER A 35 -5.44 3.76 -5.60
C SER A 35 -4.01 3.40 -6.01
N LYS A 36 -3.55 3.86 -7.18
CA LYS A 36 -2.16 3.61 -7.63
C LYS A 36 -1.12 4.26 -6.71
N SER A 37 -1.38 5.49 -6.25
CA SER A 37 -0.49 6.23 -5.34
C SER A 37 -0.34 5.51 -4.00
N GLN A 38 -1.46 5.04 -3.43
CA GLN A 38 -1.48 4.31 -2.18
C GLN A 38 -0.75 2.96 -2.27
N THR A 39 -0.97 2.18 -3.34
CA THR A 39 -0.21 0.93 -3.56
C THR A 39 1.29 1.20 -3.66
N THR A 40 1.69 2.23 -4.42
CA THR A 40 3.10 2.63 -4.55
C THR A 40 3.70 3.03 -3.21
N ARG A 41 2.95 3.76 -2.38
CA ARG A 41 3.39 4.16 -1.05
C ARG A 41 3.65 2.95 -0.16
N VAL A 42 2.74 1.98 -0.13
CA VAL A 42 2.92 0.78 0.69
C VAL A 42 4.08 -0.08 0.19
N VAL A 43 4.31 -0.18 -1.14
CA VAL A 43 5.53 -0.81 -1.68
C VAL A 43 6.80 -0.12 -1.15
N GLY A 44 6.81 1.21 -1.11
CA GLY A 44 7.91 1.98 -0.53
C GLY A 44 8.08 1.78 0.98
N GLU A 45 6.97 1.73 1.73
CA GLU A 45 6.99 1.44 3.18
C GLU A 45 7.58 0.04 3.45
N LEU A 46 7.22 -0.97 2.64
CA LEU A 46 7.78 -2.31 2.74
C LEU A 46 9.27 -2.39 2.35
N ALA A 47 9.77 -1.48 1.53
CA ALA A 47 11.19 -1.45 1.17
C ALA A 47 12.09 -1.20 2.39
N ALA A 48 11.62 -0.42 3.37
CA ALA A 48 12.34 -0.25 4.64
C ALA A 48 12.45 -1.58 5.42
N GLY A 49 11.39 -2.40 5.38
CA GLY A 49 11.39 -3.73 5.98
C GLY A 49 12.38 -4.69 5.31
N LYS A 50 12.60 -4.59 3.99
CA LYS A 50 13.60 -5.40 3.27
C LYS A 50 15.01 -5.19 3.82
N THR A 51 15.40 -3.93 3.96
CA THR A 51 16.72 -3.56 4.48
C THR A 51 16.92 -4.07 5.90
N ALA A 52 15.88 -3.99 6.75
CA ALA A 52 15.94 -4.52 8.11
C ALA A 52 16.01 -6.06 8.13
N VAL A 53 15.28 -6.75 7.24
CA VAL A 53 15.41 -8.21 7.06
C VAL A 53 16.83 -8.58 6.67
N ASP A 54 17.40 -7.92 5.65
CA ASP A 54 18.75 -8.24 5.19
C ASP A 54 19.79 -8.02 6.30
N ALA A 55 19.70 -6.90 7.03
CA ALA A 55 20.56 -6.64 8.18
C ALA A 55 20.45 -7.72 9.27
N ALA A 56 19.23 -8.11 9.63
CA ALA A 56 18.99 -9.16 10.60
C ALA A 56 19.63 -10.49 10.17
N LEU A 57 19.46 -10.87 8.91
CA LEU A 57 20.03 -12.10 8.35
C LEU A 57 21.57 -12.06 8.32
N PHE A 58 22.18 -10.92 8.00
CA PHE A 58 23.63 -10.74 8.06
C PHE A 58 24.19 -10.88 9.49
N GLU A 59 23.42 -10.47 10.50
CA GLU A 59 23.77 -10.64 11.91
C GLU A 59 23.42 -12.03 12.46
N GLY A 60 22.83 -12.92 11.66
CA GLY A 60 22.39 -14.24 12.10
C GLY A 60 21.15 -14.20 13.01
N LYS A 61 20.37 -13.11 12.97
CA LYS A 61 19.12 -12.93 13.71
C LYS A 61 17.92 -13.28 12.84
N THR A 62 16.83 -13.70 13.49
CA THR A 62 15.53 -13.93 12.84
C THR A 62 14.74 -12.62 12.77
N PRO A 63 14.34 -12.14 11.58
CA PRO A 63 13.42 -11.03 11.44
C PRO A 63 12.08 -11.31 12.11
N VAL A 64 11.56 -10.34 12.86
CA VAL A 64 10.26 -10.43 13.56
C VAL A 64 9.47 -9.14 13.43
N LEU A 65 8.20 -9.18 13.83
CA LEU A 65 7.27 -8.06 13.77
C LEU A 65 6.70 -7.76 15.15
N GLY A 66 6.87 -6.52 15.62
CA GLY A 66 6.14 -6.00 16.78
C GLY A 66 6.57 -6.64 18.10
N THR A 67 7.82 -7.08 18.18
CA THR A 67 8.43 -7.66 19.37
C THR A 67 9.74 -6.96 19.69
N THR A 68 10.23 -7.08 20.92
CA THR A 68 11.52 -6.48 21.31
C THR A 68 12.69 -7.19 20.62
N THR A 69 13.61 -6.43 20.02
CA THR A 69 14.89 -6.94 19.50
C THR A 69 15.67 -7.67 20.60
N THR A 70 16.25 -8.83 20.27
CA THR A 70 17.06 -9.66 21.17
C THR A 70 18.37 -10.07 20.49
N THR A 71 19.16 -10.91 21.14
CA THR A 71 20.38 -11.51 20.54
C THR A 71 20.07 -12.44 19.37
N THR A 72 18.83 -12.94 19.24
CA THR A 72 18.43 -13.90 18.20
C THR A 72 17.32 -13.39 17.29
N LYS A 73 16.73 -12.24 17.59
CA LYS A 73 15.58 -11.67 16.86
C LYS A 73 15.77 -10.19 16.60
N GLU A 74 15.36 -9.74 15.43
CA GLU A 74 15.41 -8.32 15.04
C GLU A 74 14.02 -7.86 14.58
N ASP A 75 13.46 -6.83 15.24
CA ASP A 75 12.21 -6.23 14.79
C ASP A 75 12.43 -5.39 13.55
N ILE A 76 11.71 -5.73 12.46
CA ILE A 76 11.89 -5.02 11.19
C ILE A 76 11.13 -3.69 11.11
N GLY A 77 10.48 -3.29 12.20
CA GLY A 77 9.92 -1.95 12.37
C GLY A 77 8.71 -1.62 11.50
N LEU A 78 8.04 -2.61 10.90
CA LEU A 78 6.83 -2.40 10.11
C LEU A 78 5.54 -2.36 10.95
N THR A 79 5.60 -2.91 12.17
CA THR A 79 4.51 -2.91 13.13
C THR A 79 4.92 -2.22 14.43
N THR A 80 3.95 -1.95 15.28
CA THR A 80 4.16 -1.54 16.68
C THR A 80 4.18 -2.79 17.57
N ALA A 81 4.58 -2.62 18.83
CA ALA A 81 4.46 -3.68 19.83
C ALA A 81 3.01 -4.20 19.87
N GLY A 82 2.83 -5.51 19.68
CA GLY A 82 1.50 -6.13 19.56
C GLY A 82 0.97 -6.27 18.12
N GLY A 83 1.80 -6.01 17.10
CA GLY A 83 1.53 -6.44 15.72
C GLY A 83 0.66 -5.50 14.89
N THR A 84 0.31 -4.31 15.39
CA THR A 84 -0.46 -3.34 14.59
C THR A 84 0.46 -2.67 13.56
N PRO A 85 0.11 -2.67 12.26
CA PRO A 85 0.88 -1.98 11.23
C PRO A 85 1.08 -0.50 11.55
N ARG A 86 2.28 0.04 11.31
CA ARG A 86 2.54 1.48 11.46
C ARG A 86 1.88 2.32 10.36
N SER A 87 1.63 1.72 9.21
CA SER A 87 0.97 2.37 8.09
C SER A 87 -0.53 2.46 8.32
N ASN A 88 -1.12 3.61 7.99
CA ASN A 88 -2.57 3.79 8.01
C ASN A 88 -3.29 3.19 6.78
N LEU A 89 -2.54 2.66 5.81
CA LEU A 89 -3.08 1.98 4.62
C LEU A 89 -2.98 0.46 4.71
N VAL A 90 -2.41 -0.08 5.78
CA VAL A 90 -2.16 -1.51 5.93
C VAL A 90 -2.98 -2.02 7.10
N SER A 91 -3.74 -3.09 6.87
CA SER A 91 -4.54 -3.75 7.91
C SER A 91 -3.76 -4.87 8.62
N ALA A 92 -2.83 -5.51 7.93
CA ALA A 92 -1.95 -6.53 8.50
C ALA A 92 -0.60 -6.55 7.80
N VAL A 93 0.47 -6.81 8.56
CA VAL A 93 1.79 -7.18 8.04
C VAL A 93 2.13 -8.55 8.61
N THR A 94 2.56 -9.48 7.75
CA THR A 94 2.97 -10.82 8.15
C THR A 94 4.29 -11.18 7.48
N LEU A 95 5.10 -12.00 8.14
CA LEU A 95 6.22 -12.70 7.52
C LEU A 95 5.76 -14.13 7.19
N ASP A 96 6.26 -14.74 6.12
CA ASP A 96 5.98 -16.16 5.84
C ASP A 96 6.40 -17.08 7.00
N ASP A 97 5.81 -18.28 7.07
CA ASP A 97 5.84 -19.26 8.19
C ASP A 97 7.22 -19.85 8.54
N GLY A 98 8.30 -19.25 8.06
CA GLY A 98 9.67 -19.52 8.47
C GLY A 98 10.44 -18.29 8.93
N ALA A 99 9.87 -17.09 8.90
CA ALA A 99 10.54 -15.83 9.26
C ALA A 99 11.98 -15.71 8.75
N PHE A 100 12.21 -16.11 7.49
CA PHE A 100 13.54 -16.14 6.86
C PHE A 100 14.57 -17.08 7.52
N ALA A 101 14.14 -18.16 8.19
CA ALA A 101 15.01 -19.12 8.87
C ALA A 101 16.06 -19.78 7.95
N THR A 102 15.74 -19.95 6.66
CA THR A 102 16.66 -20.47 5.63
C THR A 102 17.28 -19.34 4.78
N GLY A 103 17.06 -18.07 5.15
CA GLY A 103 17.40 -16.89 4.36
C GLY A 103 16.34 -16.53 3.30
N GLU A 104 15.40 -17.42 2.99
CA GLU A 104 14.29 -17.17 2.07
C GLU A 104 13.00 -16.83 2.81
N GLY A 105 12.17 -15.98 2.21
CA GLY A 105 10.86 -15.70 2.79
C GLY A 105 10.17 -14.51 2.14
N SER A 106 9.05 -14.10 2.72
CA SER A 106 8.36 -12.91 2.25
C SER A 106 7.81 -12.03 3.36
N ILE A 107 7.76 -10.73 3.07
CA ILE A 107 7.01 -9.74 3.83
C ILE A 107 5.71 -9.50 3.08
N LYS A 108 4.58 -9.77 3.71
CA LYS A 108 3.25 -9.53 3.13
C LYS A 108 2.55 -8.40 3.88
N ALA A 109 2.08 -7.39 3.17
CA ALA A 109 1.14 -6.39 3.69
C ALA A 109 -0.23 -6.57 3.03
N VAL A 110 -1.28 -6.47 3.82
CA VAL A 110 -2.66 -6.42 3.35
C VAL A 110 -3.12 -4.96 3.38
N LEU A 111 -3.52 -4.42 2.23
CA LEU A 111 -4.05 -3.06 2.13
C LEU A 111 -5.40 -2.98 2.86
N GLY A 112 -5.63 -1.91 3.60
CA GLY A 112 -6.86 -1.74 4.37
C GLY A 112 -6.87 -0.47 5.22
N THR A 113 -7.73 -0.43 6.24
CA THR A 113 -7.89 0.69 7.16
C THR A 113 -8.35 1.97 6.45
N ARG A 114 -7.44 2.80 5.93
CA ARG A 114 -7.75 4.01 5.14
C ARG A 114 -7.38 3.87 3.65
N ALA A 115 -7.04 2.67 3.20
CA ALA A 115 -6.85 2.38 1.79
C ALA A 115 -8.15 2.64 1.00
N ASN A 116 -8.00 3.06 -0.26
CA ASN A 116 -9.11 3.25 -1.17
C ASN A 116 -9.90 1.93 -1.30
N LYS A 117 -11.23 2.01 -1.37
CA LYS A 117 -12.12 0.85 -1.50
C LYS A 117 -11.74 -0.08 -2.68
N ASP A 118 -11.12 0.48 -3.73
CA ASP A 118 -10.75 -0.29 -4.92
C ASP A 118 -9.49 -1.16 -4.70
N ILE A 119 -8.71 -0.88 -3.65
CA ILE A 119 -7.49 -1.65 -3.31
C ILE A 119 -7.54 -2.25 -1.90
N ALA A 120 -8.53 -1.90 -1.08
CA ALA A 120 -8.71 -2.48 0.25
C ALA A 120 -8.89 -4.00 0.13
N GLY A 121 -8.06 -4.75 0.85
CA GLY A 121 -7.93 -6.20 0.78
C GLY A 121 -6.70 -6.66 0.00
N ALA A 122 -6.22 -5.90 -0.98
CA ALA A 122 -5.15 -6.34 -1.86
C ALA A 122 -3.85 -6.60 -1.09
N GLU A 123 -3.13 -7.63 -1.49
CA GLU A 123 -1.90 -8.07 -0.84
C GLU A 123 -0.69 -7.58 -1.62
N ILE A 124 0.29 -7.01 -0.93
CA ILE A 124 1.60 -6.67 -1.48
C ILE A 124 2.61 -7.57 -0.79
N LYS A 125 3.30 -8.40 -1.57
CA LYS A 125 4.31 -9.34 -1.08
C LYS A 125 5.69 -8.92 -1.60
N GLN A 126 6.64 -8.80 -0.69
CA GLN A 126 8.06 -8.67 -1.01
C GLN A 126 8.71 -10.01 -0.75
N ILE A 127 9.24 -10.66 -1.78
CA ILE A 127 9.78 -12.02 -1.70
C ILE A 127 11.30 -11.94 -1.82
N ARG A 128 12.01 -12.63 -0.94
CA ARG A 128 13.46 -12.81 -0.96
C ARG A 128 13.76 -14.26 -1.29
N ASN A 129 14.53 -14.51 -2.34
CA ASN A 129 15.01 -15.86 -2.68
C ASN A 129 16.30 -16.21 -1.91
N ASP A 130 16.80 -17.43 -2.11
CA ASP A 130 18.03 -17.98 -1.50
C ASP A 130 19.27 -17.18 -1.86
N GLN A 131 19.28 -16.55 -3.04
CA GLN A 131 20.35 -15.65 -3.49
C GLN A 131 20.26 -14.24 -2.87
N GLY A 132 19.23 -13.96 -2.06
CA GLY A 132 19.01 -12.65 -1.45
C GLY A 132 18.46 -11.58 -2.40
N VAL A 133 17.97 -11.98 -3.56
CA VAL A 133 17.32 -11.10 -4.52
C VAL A 133 15.86 -10.89 -4.12
N TRP A 134 15.43 -9.62 -4.11
CA TRP A 134 14.06 -9.24 -3.79
C TRP A 134 13.20 -9.08 -5.05
N SER A 135 12.02 -9.69 -5.05
CA SER A 135 10.95 -9.41 -5.99
C SER A 135 9.72 -8.84 -5.26
N CYS A 136 8.85 -8.17 -6.01
CA CYS A 136 7.60 -7.62 -5.48
C CYS A 136 6.42 -8.18 -6.29
N GLU A 137 5.43 -8.71 -5.58
CA GLU A 137 4.17 -9.18 -6.15
C GLU A 137 2.99 -8.44 -5.53
N VAL A 138 2.00 -8.10 -6.34
CA VAL A 138 0.72 -7.52 -5.90
C VAL A 138 -0.40 -8.43 -6.34
N LYS A 139 -1.22 -8.86 -5.38
CA LYS A 139 -2.36 -9.75 -5.58
C LYS A 139 -3.65 -9.06 -5.20
N ALA A 140 -4.65 -9.12 -6.07
CA ALA A 140 -5.99 -8.55 -5.86
C ALA A 140 -6.85 -9.35 -4.86
N ALA A 141 -6.25 -10.04 -3.89
CA ALA A 141 -6.98 -10.82 -2.91
C ALA A 141 -7.93 -9.91 -2.13
N GLY A 142 -9.20 -10.27 -1.99
CA GLY A 142 -10.18 -9.49 -1.22
C GLY A 142 -10.50 -8.07 -1.75
N ALA A 143 -9.96 -7.65 -2.89
CA ALA A 143 -10.14 -6.31 -3.47
C ALA A 143 -10.87 -6.39 -4.83
N PRO A 144 -12.22 -6.45 -4.86
CA PRO A 144 -12.98 -6.64 -6.09
C PRO A 144 -12.89 -5.45 -7.07
N GLY A 145 -12.55 -4.26 -6.58
CA GLY A 145 -12.34 -3.06 -7.40
C GLY A 145 -10.92 -2.94 -7.99
N PHE A 146 -10.04 -3.92 -7.73
CA PHE A 146 -8.63 -3.83 -8.11
C PHE A 146 -8.47 -3.91 -9.63
N LYS A 147 -7.60 -3.04 -10.17
CA LYS A 147 -7.25 -2.99 -11.58
C LYS A 147 -5.75 -3.17 -11.73
N ASP A 148 -5.31 -3.88 -12.75
CA ASP A 148 -3.88 -4.17 -12.98
C ASP A 148 -3.02 -2.90 -13.09
N LYS A 149 -3.60 -1.76 -13.50
CA LYS A 149 -2.93 -0.45 -13.52
C LYS A 149 -2.53 0.11 -12.15
N PHE A 150 -3.06 -0.46 -11.06
CA PHE A 150 -2.68 -0.10 -9.69
C PHE A 150 -1.38 -0.75 -9.25
N ILE A 151 -0.89 -1.75 -9.99
CA ILE A 151 0.41 -2.40 -9.73
C ILE A 151 1.52 -1.40 -10.09
N PRO A 152 2.40 -1.02 -9.15
CA PRO A 152 3.49 -0.08 -9.41
C PRO A 152 4.57 -0.69 -10.31
N THR A 153 5.34 0.18 -10.98
CA THR A 153 6.53 -0.24 -11.72
C THR A 153 7.53 -0.88 -10.75
N GLY A 154 7.96 -2.11 -11.03
CA GLY A 154 8.84 -2.89 -10.15
C GLY A 154 8.12 -3.98 -9.35
N CYS A 155 6.79 -4.04 -9.41
CA CYS A 155 6.01 -5.16 -8.91
C CYS A 155 5.30 -5.91 -10.06
N THR A 156 5.13 -7.21 -9.92
CA THR A 156 4.39 -8.07 -10.84
C THR A 156 3.04 -8.45 -10.25
N LYS A 157 2.14 -8.96 -11.09
CA LYS A 157 0.87 -9.54 -10.66
C LYS A 157 1.12 -10.93 -10.07
N GLY A 158 0.64 -11.17 -8.85
CA GLY A 158 0.67 -12.48 -8.17
C GLY A 158 -0.69 -13.18 -8.13
#